data_AF-A0A3D0WYJ6-F1
#
_entry.id   AF-A0A3D0WYJ6-F1
#
_cell.length_a   1.000
_cell.length_b   1.000
_cell.length_c   1.000
_cell.angle_alpha   90.00
_cell.angle_beta   90.00
_cell.angle_gamma   90.00
#
_symmetry.space_group_name_H-M   'P 1'
#
loop_
_entity.id
_entity.type
_entity.pdbx_description
1 polymer ?
#
loop_
_entity_poly.entity_id
_entity_poly.type
_entity_poly.pdbx_seq_one_letter_code
_entity_poly.pdbx_strand_id
1 'polypeptide(L)'
;MLSADLADRLNALLEKALGFYREFLKLEQEKYGVVAAGRLEKLDACMKREQAFVLKARGLDRERQKLMDETPAPRATLREVLPAFPPEKRERAHSLYGSLSAAVGELQKANGRCQKLTQIRLNQISRIRSKIENNPELRRTYGESAKAAPPPEGFFS
;
A
#
# COMPACT_ATOMS: atom_id res chain seq x y z
N MET A 1 10.19 15.83 -29.81
CA MET A 1 8.86 15.96 -29.15
C MET A 1 8.10 14.66 -29.33
N LEU A 2 7.18 14.34 -28.43
CA LEU A 2 6.31 13.17 -28.56
C LEU A 2 5.25 13.40 -29.65
N SER A 3 4.78 12.32 -30.27
CA SER A 3 3.60 12.38 -31.13
C SER A 3 2.36 12.76 -30.31
N ALA A 4 1.37 13.38 -30.96
CA ALA A 4 0.13 13.78 -30.30
C ALA A 4 -0.60 12.58 -29.66
N ASP A 5 -0.65 11.45 -30.37
CA ASP A 5 -1.25 10.19 -29.90
C ASP A 5 -0.53 9.63 -28.66
N LEU A 6 0.81 9.53 -28.71
CA LEU A 6 1.58 8.99 -27.59
C LEU A 6 1.45 9.87 -26.33
N ALA A 7 1.40 11.19 -26.52
CA ALA A 7 1.15 12.14 -25.43
C ALA A 7 -0.24 11.95 -24.79
N ASP A 8 -1.28 11.67 -25.57
CA ASP A 8 -2.61 11.38 -25.03
C ASP A 8 -2.64 10.08 -24.24
N ARG A 9 -2.02 9.02 -24.78
CA ARG A 9 -1.91 7.72 -24.10
C ARG A 9 -1.14 7.82 -22.78
N LEU A 10 -0.05 8.59 -22.75
CA LEU A 10 0.69 8.84 -21.51
C LEU A 10 -0.11 9.67 -20.50
N ASN A 11 -0.87 10.68 -20.95
CA ASN A 11 -1.77 11.42 -20.06
C ASN A 11 -2.87 10.52 -19.47
N ALA A 12 -3.48 9.66 -20.29
CA ALA A 12 -4.48 8.70 -19.85
C ALA A 12 -3.90 7.70 -18.83
N LEU A 13 -2.67 7.23 -19.05
CA LEU A 13 -1.94 6.40 -18.09
C LEU A 13 -1.73 7.13 -16.76
N LEU A 14 -1.25 8.39 -16.79
CA LEU A 14 -1.01 9.18 -15.58
C LEU A 14 -2.30 9.38 -14.77
N GLU A 15 -3.42 9.66 -15.46
CA GLU A 15 -4.73 9.82 -14.83
C GLU A 15 -5.24 8.52 -14.22
N LYS A 16 -5.15 7.41 -14.96
CA LYS A 16 -5.47 6.07 -14.47
C LYS A 16 -4.63 5.68 -13.25
N ALA A 17 -3.33 5.92 -13.30
CA ALA A 17 -2.41 5.67 -12.20
C ALA A 17 -2.75 6.53 -10.97
N LEU A 18 -3.05 7.82 -11.17
CA LEU A 18 -3.45 8.72 -10.09
C LEU A 18 -4.71 8.21 -9.37
N GLY A 19 -5.74 7.83 -10.11
CA GLY A 19 -6.96 7.25 -9.54
C GLY A 19 -6.66 5.97 -8.75
N PHE A 20 -5.87 5.08 -9.34
CA PHE A 20 -5.45 3.84 -8.70
C PHE A 20 -4.71 4.06 -7.37
N TYR A 21 -3.70 4.93 -7.35
CA TYR A 21 -2.90 5.17 -6.14
C TYR A 21 -3.66 5.94 -5.06
N ARG A 22 -4.66 6.75 -5.41
CA ARG A 22 -5.58 7.35 -4.44
C ARG A 22 -6.44 6.31 -3.74
N GLU A 23 -6.97 5.34 -4.48
CA GLU A 23 -7.73 4.23 -3.89
C GLU A 23 -6.84 3.33 -3.04
N PHE A 24 -5.61 3.07 -3.48
CA PHE A 24 -4.65 2.32 -2.68
C PHE A 24 -4.30 3.07 -1.37
N LEU A 25 -4.12 4.39 -1.43
CA LEU A 25 -3.88 5.20 -0.24
C LEU A 25 -5.02 5.11 0.78
N LYS A 26 -6.28 5.10 0.32
CA LYS A 26 -7.44 4.90 1.22
C LYS A 26 -7.38 3.56 1.94
N LEU A 27 -7.02 2.49 1.22
CA LEU A 27 -6.84 1.17 1.83
C LEU A 27 -5.72 1.17 2.88
N GLU A 28 -4.58 1.82 2.62
CA GLU A 28 -3.50 1.91 3.59
C GLU A 28 -3.90 2.68 4.86
N GLN A 29 -4.69 3.75 4.69
CA GLN A 29 -5.25 4.50 5.82
C GLN A 29 -6.26 3.66 6.63
N GLU A 30 -7.10 2.87 5.94
CA GLU A 30 -8.01 1.90 6.57
C GLU A 30 -7.23 0.86 7.39
N LYS A 31 -6.20 0.26 6.79
CA LYS A 31 -5.30 -0.72 7.43
C LYS A 31 -4.65 -0.15 8.68
N TYR A 32 -4.13 1.08 8.59
CA TYR A 32 -3.57 1.79 9.75
C TYR A 32 -4.59 1.92 10.88
N GLY A 33 -5.83 2.32 10.57
CA GLY A 33 -6.91 2.44 11.55
C GLY A 33 -7.27 1.10 12.22
N VAL A 34 -7.26 0.00 11.47
CA VAL A 34 -7.46 -1.36 11.99
C VAL A 34 -6.36 -1.75 12.99
N VAL A 35 -5.09 -1.53 12.63
CA VAL A 35 -3.93 -1.82 13.51
C VAL A 35 -3.94 -0.93 14.75
N ALA A 36 -4.28 0.36 14.60
CA ALA A 36 -4.38 1.29 15.72
C ALA A 36 -5.42 0.86 16.74
N ALA A 37 -6.59 0.39 16.26
CA ALA A 37 -7.69 -0.12 17.07
C ALA A 37 -7.47 -1.54 17.62
N GLY A 38 -6.40 -2.24 17.23
CA GLY A 38 -6.13 -3.61 17.68
C GLY A 38 -7.08 -4.67 17.12
N ARG A 39 -7.79 -4.37 16.02
CA ARG A 39 -8.80 -5.24 15.38
C ARG A 39 -8.16 -6.24 14.44
N LEU A 40 -7.43 -7.22 14.99
CA LEU A 40 -6.66 -8.20 14.21
C LEU A 40 -7.53 -9.03 13.26
N GLU A 41 -8.79 -9.26 13.61
CA GLU A 41 -9.77 -9.97 12.79
C GLU A 41 -10.07 -9.28 11.45
N LYS A 42 -9.90 -7.95 11.37
CA LYS A 42 -10.10 -7.17 10.14
C LYS A 42 -8.80 -6.97 9.35
N LEU A 43 -7.66 -7.31 9.93
CA LEU A 43 -6.35 -7.09 9.31
C LEU A 43 -6.12 -8.01 8.10
N ASP A 44 -6.51 -9.28 8.20
CA ASP A 44 -6.36 -10.26 7.10
C ASP A 44 -7.10 -9.82 5.83
N ALA A 45 -8.34 -9.33 5.98
CA ALA A 45 -9.12 -8.79 4.86
C ALA A 45 -8.46 -7.55 4.22
N CYS A 46 -7.86 -6.67 5.02
CA CYS A 46 -7.11 -5.51 4.52
C CYS A 46 -5.87 -5.96 3.74
N MET A 47 -5.12 -6.93 4.26
CA MET A 47 -3.91 -7.46 3.61
C MET A 47 -4.22 -8.16 2.28
N LYS A 48 -5.31 -8.93 2.20
CA LYS A 48 -5.76 -9.55 0.93
C LYS A 48 -6.08 -8.50 -0.13
N ARG A 49 -6.79 -7.42 0.25
CA ARG A 49 -7.06 -6.29 -0.64
C ARG A 49 -5.75 -5.61 -1.06
N GLU A 50 -4.82 -5.40 -0.14
CA GLU A 50 -3.51 -4.78 -0.41
C GLU A 50 -2.72 -5.60 -1.43
N GLN A 51 -2.68 -6.92 -1.29
CA GLN A 51 -2.04 -7.80 -2.28
C GLN A 51 -2.64 -7.65 -3.68
N ALA A 52 -3.97 -7.51 -3.79
CA ALA A 52 -4.62 -7.25 -5.07
C ALA A 52 -4.20 -5.89 -5.67
N PHE A 53 -4.03 -4.86 -4.85
CA PHE A 53 -3.46 -3.58 -5.30
C PHE A 53 -2.01 -3.74 -5.76
N VAL A 54 -1.15 -4.44 -5.01
CA VAL A 54 0.25 -4.69 -5.41
C VAL A 54 0.34 -5.38 -6.77
N LEU A 55 -0.51 -6.37 -7.04
CA LEU A 55 -0.56 -7.05 -8.33
C LEU A 55 -1.01 -6.09 -9.46
N LYS A 56 -2.02 -5.27 -9.21
CA LYS A 56 -2.49 -4.26 -10.19
C LYS A 56 -1.45 -3.17 -10.46
N ALA A 57 -0.69 -2.75 -9.45
CA ALA A 57 0.40 -1.79 -9.60
C ALA A 57 1.47 -2.31 -10.59
N ARG A 58 1.83 -3.60 -10.51
CA ARG A 58 2.73 -4.24 -11.48
C ARG A 58 2.17 -4.21 -12.90
N GLY A 59 0.85 -4.32 -13.05
CA GLY A 59 0.17 -4.18 -14.35
C GLY A 59 0.32 -2.76 -14.92
N LEU A 60 0.08 -1.74 -14.10
CA LEU A 60 0.26 -0.34 -14.48
C LEU A 60 1.73 -0.02 -14.83
N ASP A 61 2.70 -0.58 -14.10
CA ASP A 61 4.12 -0.39 -14.42
C ASP A 61 4.52 -1.02 -15.75
N ARG A 62 3.91 -2.16 -16.11
CA ARG A 62 4.12 -2.77 -17.44
C ARG A 62 3.51 -1.91 -18.54
N GLU A 63 2.32 -1.36 -18.32
CA GLU A 63 1.67 -0.44 -19.26
C GLU A 63 2.49 0.85 -19.44
N ARG A 64 3.01 1.39 -18.33
CA ARG A 64 3.97 2.50 -18.33
C ARG A 64 5.20 2.16 -19.17
N GLN A 65 5.82 1.00 -18.93
CA GLN A 65 7.05 0.64 -19.64
C GLN A 65 6.80 0.53 -21.15
N LYS A 66 5.71 -0.12 -21.58
CA LYS A 66 5.34 -0.21 -23.00
C LYS A 66 5.21 1.17 -23.65
N LEU A 67 4.54 2.10 -22.99
CA LEU A 67 4.40 3.47 -23.50
C LEU A 67 5.73 4.22 -23.53
N MET A 68 6.59 4.01 -22.53
CA MET A 68 7.91 4.61 -22.49
C MET A 68 8.83 4.07 -23.59
N ASP A 69 8.72 2.79 -23.94
CA ASP A 69 9.49 2.16 -25.02
C ASP A 69 9.19 2.77 -26.40
N GLU A 70 8.00 3.35 -26.57
CA GLU A 70 7.60 4.09 -27.79
C GLU A 70 8.11 5.55 -27.81
N THR A 71 8.67 6.03 -26.69
CA THR A 71 9.24 7.39 -26.63
C THR A 71 10.64 7.44 -27.24
N PRO A 72 11.12 8.62 -27.68
CA PRO A 72 12.51 8.80 -28.11
C PRO A 72 13.56 8.54 -27.00
N ALA A 73 13.13 8.44 -25.73
CA ALA A 73 13.99 8.19 -24.58
C ALA A 73 13.41 7.10 -23.67
N PRO A 74 13.44 5.81 -24.07
CA PRO A 74 12.82 4.70 -23.32
C PRO A 74 13.29 4.52 -21.88
N ARG A 75 14.51 4.97 -21.60
CA ARG A 75 15.15 4.86 -20.27
C ARG A 75 14.89 6.06 -19.37
N ALA A 76 14.25 7.11 -19.88
CA ALA A 76 13.91 8.29 -19.10
C ALA A 76 12.83 7.96 -18.06
N THR A 77 12.80 8.72 -16.98
CA THR A 77 11.70 8.74 -16.02
C THR A 77 10.50 9.49 -16.60
N LEU A 78 9.30 9.25 -16.04
CA LEU A 78 8.10 10.01 -16.43
C LEU A 78 8.31 11.53 -16.29
N ARG A 79 9.07 11.96 -15.26
CA ARG A 79 9.41 13.37 -15.04
C ARG A 79 10.26 13.96 -16.16
N GLU A 80 11.26 13.20 -16.60
CA GLU A 80 12.20 13.62 -17.65
C GLU A 80 11.55 13.65 -19.03
N VAL A 81 10.46 12.90 -19.24
CA VAL A 81 9.70 12.91 -20.50
C VAL A 81 8.71 14.08 -20.58
N LEU A 82 8.30 14.71 -19.47
CA LEU A 82 7.33 15.82 -19.47
C LEU A 82 7.69 16.98 -20.43
N PRO A 83 8.96 17.45 -20.52
CA PRO A 83 9.33 18.51 -21.46
C PRO A 83 9.14 18.13 -22.92
N ALA A 84 9.15 16.83 -23.26
CA ALA A 84 8.96 16.35 -24.62
C ALA A 84 7.49 16.36 -25.07
N PHE A 85 6.54 16.60 -24.17
CA PHE A 85 5.12 16.71 -24.51
C PHE A 85 4.84 17.90 -25.44
N PRO A 86 3.86 17.78 -26.36
CA PRO A 86 3.31 18.90 -27.10
C PRO A 86 2.82 20.02 -26.16
N PRO A 87 2.95 21.31 -26.53
CA PRO A 87 2.62 22.43 -25.65
C PRO A 87 1.19 22.37 -25.12
N GLU A 88 0.24 21.95 -25.94
CA GLU A 88 -1.19 21.88 -25.60
C GLU A 88 -1.49 20.81 -24.53
N LYS A 89 -0.61 19.82 -24.39
CA LYS A 89 -0.79 18.66 -23.49
C LYS A 89 0.15 18.68 -22.30
N ARG A 90 1.19 19.52 -22.35
CA ARG A 90 2.28 19.57 -21.38
C ARG A 90 1.79 20.00 -20.00
N GLU A 91 0.96 21.02 -19.91
CA GLU A 91 0.45 21.51 -18.63
C GLU A 91 -0.36 20.44 -17.89
N ARG A 92 -1.26 19.75 -18.61
CA ARG A 92 -2.01 18.60 -18.07
C ARG A 92 -1.07 17.50 -17.59
N ALA A 93 -0.04 17.16 -18.36
CA ALA A 93 0.92 16.13 -17.98
C ALA A 93 1.68 16.49 -16.69
N HIS A 94 2.12 17.74 -16.55
CA HIS A 94 2.77 18.22 -15.33
C HIS A 94 1.84 18.18 -14.12
N SER A 95 0.58 18.61 -14.26
CA SER A 95 -0.42 18.59 -13.19
C SER A 95 -0.74 17.16 -12.72
N LEU A 96 -0.96 16.25 -13.68
CA LEU A 96 -1.20 14.83 -13.40
C LEU A 96 0.01 14.18 -12.72
N TYR A 97 1.23 14.42 -13.24
CA TYR A 97 2.45 13.91 -12.63
C TYR A 97 2.65 14.42 -11.20
N GLY A 98 2.43 15.72 -10.96
CA GLY A 98 2.55 16.31 -9.62
C GLY A 98 1.57 15.67 -8.64
N SER A 99 0.31 15.53 -9.06
CA SER A 99 -0.74 14.87 -8.25
C SER A 99 -0.42 13.40 -7.97
N LEU A 100 0.09 12.67 -8.97
CA LEU A 100 0.49 11.27 -8.85
C LEU A 100 1.67 11.12 -7.88
N SER A 101 2.71 11.94 -8.04
CA SER A 101 3.88 11.95 -7.16
C SER A 101 3.48 12.23 -5.71
N ALA A 102 2.54 13.15 -5.49
CA ALA A 102 2.02 13.43 -4.14
C ALA A 102 1.26 12.23 -3.57
N ALA A 103 0.36 11.61 -4.35
CA ALA A 103 -0.41 10.44 -3.91
C ALA A 103 0.49 9.25 -3.55
N VAL A 104 1.50 8.95 -4.38
CA VAL A 104 2.47 7.88 -4.12
C VAL A 104 3.33 8.20 -2.90
N GLY A 105 3.74 9.46 -2.72
CA GLY A 105 4.49 9.88 -1.54
C GLY A 105 3.68 9.72 -0.25
N GLU A 106 2.40 10.07 -0.25
CA GLU A 106 1.51 9.84 0.90
C GLU A 106 1.26 8.35 1.16
N LEU A 107 1.15 7.53 0.11
CA LEU A 107 1.03 6.08 0.24
C LEU A 107 2.24 5.47 0.95
N GLN A 108 3.45 5.86 0.54
CA GLN A 108 4.70 5.41 1.17
C GLN A 108 4.75 5.81 2.66
N LYS A 109 4.35 7.04 2.99
CA LYS A 109 4.26 7.50 4.38
C LYS A 109 3.22 6.71 5.18
N ALA A 110 2.04 6.49 4.62
CA ALA A 110 0.96 5.74 5.28
C ALA A 110 1.39 4.30 5.60
N ASN A 111 1.98 3.61 4.63
CA ASN A 111 2.49 2.26 4.82
C ASN A 111 3.62 2.24 5.88
N GLY A 112 4.57 3.19 5.81
CA GLY A 112 5.65 3.30 6.80
C GLY A 112 5.15 3.53 8.24
N ARG A 113 4.10 4.35 8.41
CA ARG A 113 3.43 4.54 9.72
C ARG A 113 2.79 3.25 10.21
N CYS A 114 2.11 2.51 9.33
CA CYS A 114 1.48 1.23 9.65
C CYS A 114 2.51 0.17 10.07
N GLN A 115 3.63 0.07 9.35
CA GLN A 115 4.73 -0.83 9.69
C GLN A 115 5.34 -0.50 11.06
N LYS A 116 5.63 0.77 11.33
CA LYS A 116 6.15 1.22 12.63
C LYS A 116 5.20 0.89 13.77
N LEU A 117 3.91 1.14 13.61
CA LEU A 117 2.89 0.83 14.60
C LEU A 117 2.79 -0.68 14.87
N THR A 118 2.79 -1.48 13.81
CA THR A 118 2.77 -2.94 13.90
C THR A 118 3.97 -3.45 14.70
N GLN A 119 5.18 -2.93 14.42
CA GLN A 119 6.38 -3.30 15.17
C GLN A 119 6.28 -2.94 16.67
N ILE A 120 5.74 -1.76 17.00
CA ILE A 120 5.53 -1.35 18.40
C ILE A 120 4.58 -2.34 19.10
N ARG A 121 3.46 -2.69 18.47
CA ARG A 121 2.47 -3.64 19.02
C ARG A 121 3.08 -5.03 19.22
N LEU A 122 3.84 -5.55 18.25
CA LEU A 122 4.53 -6.84 18.36
C LEU A 122 5.57 -6.86 19.48
N ASN A 123 6.31 -5.76 19.65
CA ASN A 123 7.27 -5.63 20.75
C ASN A 123 6.56 -5.61 22.12
N GLN A 124 5.39 -4.95 22.22
CA GLN A 124 4.58 -4.97 23.43
C GLN A 124 4.07 -6.38 23.76
N ILE A 125 3.52 -7.10 22.78
CA ILE A 125 3.05 -8.49 22.94
C ILE A 125 4.21 -9.39 23.40
N SER A 126 5.37 -9.28 22.75
CA SER A 126 6.56 -10.08 23.10
C SER A 126 7.03 -9.81 24.55
N ARG A 127 6.99 -8.55 25.00
CA ARG A 127 7.34 -8.19 26.38
C ARG A 127 6.33 -8.73 27.38
N ILE A 128 5.03 -8.64 27.09
CA ILE A 128 3.97 -9.20 27.95
C ILE A 128 4.13 -10.71 28.05
N ARG A 129 4.33 -11.40 26.92
CA ARG A 129 4.56 -12.84 26.87
C ARG A 129 5.77 -13.25 27.73
N SER A 130 6.91 -12.58 27.57
CA SER A 130 8.10 -12.84 28.37
C SER A 130 7.86 -12.64 29.87
N LYS A 131 7.10 -11.61 30.28
CA LYS A 131 6.74 -11.40 31.68
C LYS A 131 5.87 -12.52 32.24
N ILE A 132 4.93 -13.05 31.45
CA ILE A 132 4.09 -14.19 31.85
C ILE A 132 4.96 -15.45 31.94
N GLU A 133 5.77 -15.74 30.94
CA GLU A 133 6.63 -16.94 30.88
C GLU A 133 7.62 -17.01 32.05
N ASN A 134 8.14 -15.86 32.47
CA ASN A 134 9.13 -15.73 33.55
C ASN A 134 8.50 -15.53 34.95
N ASN A 135 7.17 -15.48 35.06
CA ASN A 135 6.47 -15.36 36.34
C ASN A 135 5.60 -16.62 36.62
N PRO A 136 5.97 -17.45 37.61
CA PRO A 136 5.29 -18.72 37.89
C PRO A 136 3.81 -18.55 38.32
N GLU A 137 3.48 -17.46 39.00
CA GLU A 137 2.12 -17.18 39.48
C GLU A 137 1.19 -16.74 38.34
N LEU A 138 1.70 -15.90 37.43
CA LEU A 138 0.98 -15.50 36.22
C LEU A 138 0.79 -16.66 35.24
N ARG A 139 1.75 -17.58 35.13
CA ARG A 139 1.59 -18.81 34.33
C ARG A 139 0.46 -19.71 34.84
N ARG A 140 0.26 -19.82 36.16
CA ARG A 140 -0.83 -20.61 36.73
C ARG A 140 -2.19 -19.96 36.44
N THR A 141 -2.36 -18.68 36.74
CA THR A 141 -3.64 -17.97 36.58
C THR A 141 -4.08 -17.85 35.11
N TYR A 142 -3.16 -17.50 34.19
CA TYR A 142 -3.48 -17.42 32.76
C TYR A 142 -3.50 -18.78 32.07
N GLY A 143 -2.74 -19.77 32.57
CA GLY A 143 -2.75 -21.14 32.05
C GLY A 143 -4.01 -21.91 32.40
N GLU A 144 -4.62 -21.67 33.57
CA GLU A 144 -5.91 -22.26 33.94
C GLU A 144 -7.09 -21.63 33.19
N SER A 145 -7.07 -20.32 32.97
CA SER A 145 -8.11 -19.63 32.18
C SER A 145 -8.05 -19.98 30.68
N ALA A 146 -6.87 -20.29 30.13
CA ALA A 146 -6.73 -20.83 28.77
C ALA A 146 -7.23 -22.28 28.62
N LYS A 147 -7.19 -23.09 29.70
CA LYS A 147 -7.73 -24.46 29.72
C LYS A 147 -9.24 -24.52 29.98
N ALA A 148 -9.80 -23.49 30.62
CA ALA A 148 -11.22 -23.38 30.91
C ALA A 148 -12.05 -22.83 29.73
N ALA A 149 -11.40 -22.28 28.68
CA ALA A 149 -12.09 -21.85 27.47
C ALA A 149 -12.46 -23.08 26.61
N PRO A 150 -13.74 -23.26 26.24
CA PRO A 150 -14.11 -24.32 25.31
C PRO A 150 -13.40 -24.11 23.97
N PRO A 151 -13.01 -25.19 23.25
CA PRO A 151 -12.39 -25.05 21.94
C PRO A 151 -13.30 -24.21 21.03
N PRO A 152 -12.77 -23.26 20.24
CA PRO A 152 -13.57 -22.55 19.27
C PRO A 152 -14.18 -23.55 18.29
N GLU A 153 -15.51 -23.59 18.20
CA GLU A 153 -16.23 -24.40 17.23
C GLU A 153 -15.77 -24.01 15.81
N GLY A 154 -15.17 -24.98 15.11
CA GLY A 154 -15.07 -25.00 13.65
C GLY A 154 -14.28 -23.86 13.00
N PHE A 155 -12.95 -23.91 13.08
CA PHE A 155 -12.10 -23.37 12.02
C PHE A 155 -11.54 -24.56 11.25
N PHE A 156 -12.23 -25.00 10.21
CA PHE A 156 -11.84 -25.86 9.08
C PHE A 156 -13.06 -26.69 8.64
N SER A 157 -13.82 -26.13 7.69
CA SER A 157 -14.56 -26.85 6.65
C SER A 157 -14.58 -25.95 5.43
#